data_AF-A0A9D4U5R7-F1
#
_entry.id   AF-A0A9D4U5R7-F1
#
_cell.length_a   1.000
_cell.length_b   1.000
_cell.length_c   1.000
_cell.angle_alpha   90.00
_cell.angle_beta   90.00
_cell.angle_gamma   90.00
#
_symmetry.space_group_name_H-M   'P 1'
#
loop_
_entity.id
_entity.type
_entity.pdbx_description
1 polymer ?
#
loop_
_entity_poly.entity_id
_entity_poly.type
_entity_poly.pdbx_seq_one_letter_code
_entity_poly.pdbx_strand_id
1 'polypeptide(L)'
;MSLGTRHPLVKMYSWYERKFEKSGHGHICVTKAMQQELAQNWGIQATVLYDRAPGHFHPTSIKERHELFLRLGLHHIKGHSGLMVGDDHVNSTLFTRSSPYSESDIQITSWTADEDFNKLLEAAVLYDRRVNALLGEDYLIGIDSEAIIANDPFPSIHGPLKEEYEKKMKKLRLSRVSFQTMWVSARDYPLLLGSADLGVCLHTSSSGLDLPMKVVDMFGWVSNELVRDGENGLLFETSSQLANQFLELFKGFPHNCKLLSELQCGAVASGSSSRWGDEWAQKVLPLMIKGCPTVTAALWTKVIHSTNLDCDNP
;
A
#
# COMPACT_ATOMS: atom_id res chain seq x y z
N MET A 1 -12.04 -2.09 -18.34
CA MET A 1 -12.81 -3.08 -19.13
C MET A 1 -12.40 -3.01 -20.60
N SER A 2 -11.99 -4.12 -21.22
CA SER A 2 -11.46 -4.16 -22.60
C SER A 2 -12.53 -4.05 -23.70
N LEU A 3 -13.81 -4.14 -23.34
CA LEU A 3 -14.95 -4.01 -24.24
C LEU A 3 -15.65 -2.67 -24.02
N GLY A 4 -15.87 -1.90 -25.09
CA GLY A 4 -16.52 -0.59 -25.00
C GLY A 4 -17.98 -0.67 -24.54
N THR A 5 -18.50 0.44 -23.98
CA THR A 5 -19.87 0.55 -23.44
C THR A 5 -20.99 0.23 -24.43
N ARG A 6 -20.70 0.30 -25.74
CA ARG A 6 -21.64 -0.05 -26.82
C ARG A 6 -21.66 -1.53 -27.17
N HIS A 7 -20.73 -2.34 -26.64
CA HIS A 7 -20.61 -3.75 -26.98
C HIS A 7 -21.85 -4.54 -26.49
N PRO A 8 -22.42 -5.45 -27.30
CA PRO A 8 -23.63 -6.19 -26.95
C PRO A 8 -23.54 -6.94 -25.62
N LEU A 9 -22.38 -7.57 -25.32
CA LEU A 9 -22.15 -8.26 -24.05
C LEU A 9 -22.19 -7.31 -22.85
N VAL A 10 -21.62 -6.09 -22.98
CA VAL A 10 -21.65 -5.09 -21.92
C VAL A 10 -23.09 -4.64 -21.67
N LYS A 11 -23.89 -4.44 -22.72
CA LYS A 11 -25.32 -4.12 -22.59
C LYS A 11 -26.14 -5.24 -21.96
N MET A 12 -25.89 -6.49 -22.35
CA MET A 12 -26.55 -7.65 -21.76
C MET A 12 -26.22 -7.79 -20.27
N TYR A 13 -24.94 -7.59 -19.91
CA TYR A 13 -24.48 -7.62 -18.54
C TYR A 13 -25.12 -6.50 -17.70
N SER A 14 -25.10 -5.25 -18.20
CA SER A 14 -25.78 -4.13 -17.53
C SER A 14 -27.30 -4.33 -17.39
N TRP A 15 -27.95 -4.97 -18.37
CA TRP A 15 -29.37 -5.32 -18.23
C TRP A 15 -29.61 -6.39 -17.17
N TYR A 16 -28.74 -7.41 -17.11
CA TYR A 16 -28.79 -8.47 -16.11
C TYR A 16 -28.59 -7.90 -14.70
N GLU A 17 -27.56 -7.08 -14.48
CA GLU A 17 -27.32 -6.39 -13.21
C GLU A 17 -28.55 -5.57 -12.81
N ARG A 18 -29.08 -4.72 -13.69
CA ARG A 18 -30.28 -3.92 -13.40
C ARG A 18 -31.50 -4.75 -13.00
N LYS A 19 -31.62 -5.96 -13.55
CA LYS A 19 -32.77 -6.84 -13.30
C LYS A 19 -32.66 -7.58 -11.96
N PHE A 20 -31.46 -8.01 -11.56
CA PHE A 20 -31.26 -8.87 -10.41
C PHE A 20 -30.62 -8.18 -9.20
N GLU A 21 -29.99 -7.03 -9.36
CA GLU A 21 -29.38 -6.32 -8.23
C GLU A 21 -30.41 -5.88 -7.19
N LYS A 22 -31.66 -5.59 -7.56
CA LYS A 22 -32.70 -5.19 -6.61
C LYS A 22 -33.26 -6.33 -5.75
N SER A 23 -32.89 -7.58 -5.99
CA SER A 23 -33.38 -8.72 -5.20
C SER A 23 -32.50 -9.05 -3.99
N GLY A 24 -31.44 -8.27 -3.73
CA GLY A 24 -30.62 -8.42 -2.53
C GLY A 24 -31.37 -8.02 -1.27
N HIS A 25 -31.22 -8.79 -0.20
CA HIS A 25 -31.82 -8.47 1.12
C HIS A 25 -31.06 -7.36 1.86
N GLY A 26 -29.82 -7.10 1.45
CA GLY A 26 -28.98 -6.02 1.94
C GLY A 26 -27.89 -5.71 0.93
N HIS A 27 -27.65 -4.43 0.69
CA HIS A 27 -26.60 -3.95 -0.20
C HIS A 27 -25.48 -3.33 0.63
N ILE A 28 -24.25 -3.72 0.35
CA ILE A 28 -23.06 -3.12 0.94
C ILE A 28 -22.21 -2.51 -0.17
N CYS A 29 -21.51 -1.42 0.14
CA CYS A 29 -20.61 -0.76 -0.79
C CYS A 29 -19.39 -0.22 -0.03
N VAL A 30 -18.27 -0.05 -0.75
CA VAL A 30 -16.98 0.25 -0.13
C VAL A 30 -16.74 1.75 0.09
N THR A 31 -17.52 2.62 -0.58
CA THR A 31 -17.40 4.08 -0.47
C THR A 31 -18.75 4.78 -0.43
N LYS A 32 -18.75 6.00 0.12
CA LYS A 32 -19.89 6.92 -0.01
C LYS A 32 -20.16 7.31 -1.46
N ALA A 33 -19.13 7.46 -2.28
CA ALA A 33 -19.29 7.75 -3.69
C ALA A 33 -20.07 6.62 -4.38
N MET A 34 -19.68 5.36 -4.13
CA MET A 34 -20.40 4.18 -4.63
C MET A 34 -21.83 4.09 -4.06
N GLN A 35 -22.03 4.42 -2.79
CA GLN A 35 -23.38 4.48 -2.19
C GLN A 35 -24.28 5.47 -2.94
N GLN A 36 -23.77 6.67 -3.23
CA GLN A 36 -24.51 7.72 -3.94
C GLN A 36 -24.80 7.30 -5.39
N GLU A 37 -23.82 6.70 -6.07
CA GLU A 37 -23.97 6.17 -7.43
C GLU A 37 -25.06 5.08 -7.48
N LEU A 38 -25.02 4.12 -6.55
CA LEU A 38 -26.03 3.07 -6.41
C LEU A 38 -27.43 3.64 -6.09
N ALA A 39 -27.51 4.63 -5.22
CA ALA A 39 -28.78 5.27 -4.88
C ALA A 39 -29.38 6.04 -6.07
N GLN A 40 -28.57 6.84 -6.77
CA GLN A 40 -29.04 7.73 -7.84
C GLN A 40 -29.31 6.97 -9.14
N ASN A 41 -28.40 6.09 -9.57
CA ASN A 41 -28.45 5.48 -10.90
C ASN A 41 -29.14 4.11 -10.91
N TRP A 42 -29.21 3.45 -9.76
CA TRP A 42 -29.75 2.10 -9.61
C TRP A 42 -30.95 2.02 -8.65
N GLY A 43 -31.18 3.05 -7.83
CA GLY A 43 -32.23 3.08 -6.81
C GLY A 43 -31.96 2.12 -5.66
N ILE A 44 -30.68 1.81 -5.40
CA ILE A 44 -30.23 0.85 -4.41
C ILE A 44 -29.74 1.60 -3.17
N GLN A 45 -30.33 1.30 -2.01
CA GLN A 45 -29.88 1.83 -0.72
C GLN A 45 -28.84 0.88 -0.12
N ALA A 46 -27.57 1.24 -0.26
CA ALA A 46 -26.46 0.45 0.26
C ALA A 46 -25.92 1.00 1.59
N THR A 47 -25.42 0.14 2.46
CA THR A 47 -24.66 0.51 3.66
C THR A 47 -23.18 0.60 3.31
N VAL A 48 -22.52 1.69 3.70
CA VAL A 48 -21.07 1.86 3.46
C VAL A 48 -20.27 1.06 4.47
N LEU A 49 -19.59 0.03 4.00
CA LEU A 49 -18.63 -0.77 4.74
C LEU A 49 -17.23 -0.45 4.20
N TYR A 50 -16.51 0.41 4.90
CA TYR A 50 -15.13 0.72 4.57
C TYR A 50 -14.26 -0.49 4.87
N ASP A 51 -13.30 -0.77 3.99
CA ASP A 51 -12.26 -1.73 4.30
C ASP A 51 -11.34 -1.19 5.41
N ARG A 52 -10.84 -2.09 6.25
CA ARG A 52 -10.01 -1.76 7.43
C ARG A 52 -8.84 -2.72 7.52
N ALA A 53 -7.64 -2.18 7.70
CA ALA A 53 -6.45 -2.99 7.87
C ALA A 53 -6.57 -3.91 9.10
N PRO A 54 -6.21 -5.20 8.97
CA PRO A 54 -6.05 -6.10 10.09
C PRO A 54 -5.07 -5.55 11.14
N GLY A 55 -5.19 -6.01 12.39
CA GLY A 55 -4.37 -5.50 13.50
C GLY A 55 -2.87 -5.74 13.40
N HIS A 56 -2.43 -6.62 12.49
CA HIS A 56 -1.01 -6.89 12.24
C HIS A 56 -0.33 -5.84 11.34
N PHE A 57 -1.08 -4.92 10.73
CA PHE A 57 -0.50 -3.75 10.07
C PHE A 57 -0.33 -2.62 11.09
N HIS A 58 0.92 -2.27 11.35
CA HIS A 58 1.29 -1.21 12.29
C HIS A 58 2.67 -0.65 11.96
N PRO A 59 2.99 0.58 12.42
CA PRO A 59 4.37 1.06 12.41
C PRO A 59 5.29 0.05 13.08
N THR A 60 6.37 -0.31 12.40
CA THR A 60 7.29 -1.35 12.87
C THR A 60 8.32 -0.76 13.81
N SER A 61 8.50 -1.35 14.99
CA SER A 61 9.50 -0.86 15.93
C SER A 61 10.91 -1.03 15.37
N ILE A 62 11.87 -0.24 15.86
CA ILE A 62 13.28 -0.32 15.41
C ILE A 62 13.83 -1.75 15.57
N LYS A 63 13.43 -2.46 16.63
CA LYS A 63 13.84 -3.83 16.90
C LYS A 63 13.26 -4.80 15.86
N GLU A 64 11.96 -4.74 15.62
CA GLU A 64 11.30 -5.59 14.61
C GLU A 64 11.83 -5.30 13.21
N ARG A 65 12.09 -4.03 12.89
CA ARG A 65 12.69 -3.59 11.62
C ARG A 65 14.08 -4.21 11.43
N HIS A 66 14.91 -4.17 12.48
CA HIS A 66 16.24 -4.77 12.45
C HIS A 66 16.18 -6.28 12.24
N GLU A 67 15.36 -7.00 13.03
CA GLU A 67 15.18 -8.44 12.91
C GLU A 67 14.61 -8.85 11.54
N LEU A 68 13.69 -8.07 11.00
CA LEU A 68 13.15 -8.26 9.66
C LEU A 68 14.23 -8.12 8.59
N PHE A 69 15.03 -7.06 8.63
CA PHE A 69 16.06 -6.81 7.60
C PHE A 69 17.19 -7.83 7.64
N LEU A 70 17.51 -8.37 8.81
CA LEU A 70 18.39 -9.53 8.92
C LEU A 70 17.78 -10.75 8.22
N ARG A 71 16.52 -11.09 8.50
CA ARG A 71 15.83 -12.24 7.89
C ARG A 71 15.68 -12.10 6.38
N LEU A 72 15.42 -10.89 5.88
CA LEU A 72 15.26 -10.61 4.44
C LEU A 72 16.61 -10.47 3.69
N GLY A 73 17.75 -10.58 4.37
CA GLY A 73 19.06 -10.45 3.72
C GLY A 73 19.42 -9.01 3.33
N LEU A 74 18.70 -8.02 3.84
CA LEU A 74 18.86 -6.59 3.52
C LEU A 74 20.10 -5.95 4.19
N HIS A 75 20.86 -6.71 4.97
CA HIS A 75 22.12 -6.28 5.59
C HIS A 75 23.30 -6.24 4.61
N HIS A 76 23.17 -6.86 3.43
CA HIS A 76 24.25 -6.95 2.43
C HIS A 76 24.08 -6.01 1.23
N ILE A 77 23.01 -5.22 1.19
CA ILE A 77 22.79 -4.28 0.09
C ILE A 77 23.81 -3.14 0.21
N LYS A 78 24.63 -2.97 -0.82
CA LYS A 78 25.58 -1.86 -0.90
C LYS A 78 24.81 -0.59 -1.22
N GLY A 79 24.76 0.35 -0.28
CA GLY A 79 24.37 1.72 -0.61
C GLY A 79 25.27 2.28 -1.74
N HIS A 80 24.73 3.22 -2.52
CA HIS A 80 25.42 3.83 -3.67
C HIS A 80 26.79 4.46 -3.33
N SER A 81 27.05 4.73 -2.04
CA SER A 81 28.33 5.28 -1.55
C SER A 81 29.47 4.27 -1.36
N GLY A 82 29.33 2.98 -1.67
CA GLY A 82 30.45 2.02 -1.67
C GLY A 82 31.12 1.80 -0.31
N LEU A 83 30.53 2.30 0.79
CA LEU A 83 30.98 2.05 2.14
C LEU A 83 30.71 0.58 2.47
N MET A 84 31.78 -0.20 2.54
CA MET A 84 31.78 -1.52 3.17
C MET A 84 31.25 -1.35 4.59
N VAL A 85 30.05 -1.86 4.86
CA VAL A 85 29.67 -2.19 6.24
C VAL A 85 30.67 -3.27 6.65
N GLY A 86 31.60 -2.91 7.53
CA GLY A 86 32.63 -3.83 8.02
C GLY A 86 32.02 -5.09 8.60
N ASP A 87 32.82 -6.16 8.62
CA ASP A 87 32.55 -7.56 9.03
C ASP A 87 31.87 -7.80 10.41
N ASP A 88 31.27 -6.80 11.06
CA ASP A 88 30.47 -6.96 12.28
C ASP A 88 29.05 -7.43 11.93
N HIS A 89 28.98 -8.69 11.49
CA HIS A 89 27.78 -9.46 11.09
C HIS A 89 26.63 -9.56 12.13
N VAL A 90 26.74 -8.91 13.28
CA VAL A 90 25.81 -9.11 14.42
C VAL A 90 25.05 -7.83 14.83
N ASN A 91 25.47 -6.63 14.41
CA ASN A 91 24.93 -5.36 14.96
C ASN A 91 24.55 -4.28 13.93
N SER A 92 24.51 -4.61 12.63
CA SER A 92 24.12 -3.64 11.60
C SER A 92 23.45 -4.26 10.38
N THR A 93 22.45 -3.56 9.86
CA THR A 93 21.86 -3.70 8.53
C THR A 93 21.98 -2.36 7.81
N LEU A 94 21.75 -2.32 6.49
CA LEU A 94 21.78 -1.10 5.69
C LEU A 94 20.93 0.05 6.28
N PHE A 95 19.84 -0.30 6.95
CA PHE A 95 18.80 0.62 7.41
C PHE A 95 18.69 0.75 8.94
N THR A 96 19.42 -0.08 9.68
CA THR A 96 19.45 -0.05 11.16
C THR A 96 20.79 -0.51 11.67
N ARG A 97 21.41 0.29 12.53
CA ARG A 97 22.60 -0.08 13.30
C ARG A 97 22.25 0.11 14.77
N SER A 98 22.92 -0.60 15.68
CA SER A 98 22.83 -0.36 17.13
C SER A 98 23.35 1.04 17.56
N SER A 99 23.52 1.97 16.61
CA SER A 99 23.94 3.36 16.70
C SER A 99 23.28 4.16 15.55
N PRO A 100 22.86 5.43 15.74
CA PRO A 100 21.76 6.07 15.00
C PRO A 100 22.13 6.71 13.64
N TYR A 101 23.10 6.19 12.90
CA TYR A 101 23.73 6.94 11.79
C TYR A 101 23.75 6.25 10.41
N SER A 102 22.70 5.54 10.03
CA SER A 102 22.51 5.09 8.64
C SER A 102 21.03 4.89 8.37
N GLU A 103 20.33 5.97 8.02
CA GLU A 103 18.94 5.93 7.56
C GLU A 103 18.98 6.20 6.06
N SER A 104 18.92 5.13 5.26
CA SER A 104 18.53 5.22 3.85
C SER A 104 17.01 5.16 3.75
N ASP A 105 16.44 5.97 2.86
CA ASP A 105 15.00 6.06 2.66
C ASP A 105 14.48 4.72 2.16
N ILE A 106 13.46 4.15 2.83
CA ILE A 106 12.74 2.99 2.29
C ILE A 106 11.39 3.46 1.78
N GLN A 107 11.23 3.44 0.46
CA GLN A 107 9.92 3.53 -0.17
C GLN A 107 9.39 2.14 -0.45
N ILE A 108 8.17 1.82 -0.02
CA ILE A 108 7.54 0.54 -0.34
C ILE A 108 6.38 0.74 -1.31
N THR A 109 6.44 -0.06 -2.37
CA THR A 109 5.31 -0.31 -3.26
C THR A 109 5.19 -1.81 -3.47
N SER A 110 3.97 -2.28 -3.75
CA SER A 110 3.72 -3.67 -4.12
C SER A 110 3.20 -3.73 -5.54
N TRP A 111 3.40 -4.87 -6.22
CA TRP A 111 3.06 -5.03 -7.63
C TRP A 111 1.74 -5.76 -7.84
N THR A 112 0.85 -5.20 -8.67
CA THR A 112 -0.29 -5.92 -9.26
C THR A 112 -0.41 -5.63 -10.75
N ALA A 113 -0.92 -6.58 -11.54
CA ALA A 113 -0.99 -6.46 -13.01
C ALA A 113 -1.83 -5.26 -13.52
N ASP A 114 -2.76 -4.77 -12.69
CA ASP A 114 -3.61 -3.62 -12.98
C ASP A 114 -2.93 -2.25 -12.72
N GLU A 115 -1.68 -2.25 -12.24
CA GLU A 115 -0.92 -1.03 -11.95
C GLU A 115 0.06 -0.66 -13.06
N ASP A 116 0.16 0.64 -13.33
CA ASP A 116 1.11 1.14 -14.31
C ASP A 116 2.45 1.48 -13.67
N PHE A 117 3.32 0.47 -13.54
CA PHE A 117 4.66 0.63 -12.98
C PHE A 117 5.55 1.59 -13.77
N ASN A 118 5.25 1.82 -15.06
CA ASN A 118 6.04 2.75 -15.85
C ASN A 118 5.97 4.16 -15.24
N LYS A 119 4.85 4.54 -14.60
CA LYS A 119 4.75 5.80 -13.88
C LYS A 119 5.82 5.94 -12.79
N LEU A 120 6.05 4.88 -12.01
CA LEU A 120 7.07 4.90 -10.96
C LEU A 120 8.49 4.90 -11.53
N LEU A 121 8.77 4.08 -12.55
CA LEU A 121 10.08 4.06 -13.20
C LEU A 121 10.43 5.41 -13.84
N GLU A 122 9.47 6.04 -14.53
CA GLU A 122 9.64 7.37 -15.09
C GLU A 122 9.81 8.43 -14.00
N ALA A 123 9.03 8.36 -12.92
CA ALA A 123 9.16 9.27 -11.80
C ALA A 123 10.55 9.17 -11.15
N ALA A 124 11.09 7.97 -10.98
CA ALA A 124 12.46 7.77 -10.48
C ALA A 124 13.52 8.38 -11.40
N VAL A 125 13.39 8.21 -12.72
CA VAL A 125 14.30 8.84 -13.70
C VAL A 125 14.21 10.37 -13.62
N LEU A 126 13.00 10.92 -13.50
CA LEU A 126 12.80 12.37 -13.39
C LEU A 126 13.34 12.91 -12.06
N TYR A 127 13.10 12.21 -10.96
CA TYR A 127 13.61 12.56 -9.65
C TYR A 127 15.15 12.59 -9.65
N ASP A 128 15.80 11.50 -10.09
CA ASP A 128 17.25 11.39 -10.17
C ASP A 128 17.87 12.55 -10.99
N ARG A 129 17.30 12.85 -12.16
CA ARG A 129 17.74 13.98 -13.00
C ARG A 129 17.57 15.33 -12.29
N ARG A 130 16.42 15.56 -11.64
CA ARG A 130 16.12 16.83 -10.96
C ARG A 130 17.02 17.03 -9.75
N VAL A 131 17.24 16.00 -8.94
CA VAL A 131 18.17 16.03 -7.80
C VAL A 131 19.58 16.36 -8.29
N ASN A 132 20.06 15.68 -9.33
CA ASN A 132 21.38 15.96 -9.89
C ASN A 132 21.52 17.37 -10.47
N ALA A 133 20.48 17.92 -11.09
CA ALA A 133 20.47 19.29 -11.58
C ALA A 133 20.48 20.33 -10.44
N LEU A 134 19.84 20.02 -9.30
CA LEU A 134 19.80 20.90 -8.13
C LEU A 134 21.10 20.91 -7.34
N LEU A 135 21.81 19.78 -7.27
CA LEU A 135 23.00 19.63 -6.44
C LEU A 135 24.27 20.21 -7.09
N GLY A 136 24.33 20.40 -8.42
CA GLY A 136 25.58 20.76 -9.10
C GLY A 136 26.70 19.73 -8.86
N GLU A 137 27.89 19.94 -9.42
CA GLU A 137 29.02 19.01 -9.23
C GLU A 137 29.62 19.04 -7.81
N ASP A 138 29.27 20.03 -6.96
CA ASP A 138 29.98 20.32 -5.70
C ASP A 138 29.24 19.94 -4.41
N TYR A 139 28.04 19.36 -4.45
CA TYR A 139 27.27 19.04 -3.23
C TYR A 139 27.23 17.53 -2.91
N LEU A 140 28.11 17.11 -2.00
CA LEU A 140 28.27 15.74 -1.48
C LEU A 140 27.32 15.41 -0.31
N ILE A 141 26.11 15.99 -0.27
CA ILE A 141 25.10 15.54 0.70
C ILE A 141 24.15 14.61 -0.04
N GLY A 142 24.41 13.31 0.13
CA GLY A 142 23.73 12.20 -0.50
C GLY A 142 22.29 12.06 0.00
N ILE A 143 21.34 12.41 -0.86
CA ILE A 143 19.98 11.90 -0.79
C ILE A 143 19.96 10.67 -1.69
N ASP A 144 20.25 9.51 -1.12
CA ASP A 144 20.15 8.23 -1.82
C ASP A 144 18.83 7.58 -1.35
N SER A 145 17.83 7.56 -2.23
CA SER A 145 16.53 6.98 -1.94
C SER A 145 16.47 5.54 -2.46
N GLU A 146 16.06 4.59 -1.62
CA GLU A 146 15.91 3.19 -2.01
C GLU A 146 14.43 2.81 -2.13
N ALA A 147 14.04 2.38 -3.32
CA ALA A 147 12.69 1.87 -3.57
C ALA A 147 12.68 0.35 -3.46
N ILE A 148 12.10 -0.15 -2.37
CA ILE A 148 11.84 -1.59 -2.19
C ILE A 148 10.47 -1.91 -2.79
N ILE A 149 10.51 -2.76 -3.82
CA ILE A 149 9.34 -3.30 -4.46
C ILE A 149 9.07 -4.68 -3.85
N ALA A 150 8.18 -4.70 -2.87
CA ALA A 150 7.74 -5.92 -2.22
C ALA A 150 6.81 -6.68 -3.18
N ASN A 151 7.21 -7.88 -3.60
CA ASN A 151 6.34 -8.74 -4.39
C ASN A 151 5.29 -9.37 -3.47
N ASP A 152 4.05 -9.41 -3.94
CA ASP A 152 2.94 -10.05 -3.25
C ASP A 152 3.25 -11.52 -2.88
N PRO A 153 2.88 -11.99 -1.67
CA PRO A 153 3.09 -13.35 -1.20
C PRO A 153 2.47 -14.46 -2.06
N PHE A 154 1.63 -14.15 -3.06
CA PHE A 154 1.05 -15.12 -3.98
C PHE A 154 1.83 -15.23 -5.32
N PRO A 155 2.87 -16.10 -5.39
CA PRO A 155 3.71 -16.22 -6.57
C PRO A 155 3.03 -16.73 -7.84
N SER A 156 1.84 -17.36 -7.74
CA SER A 156 1.13 -17.90 -8.90
C SER A 156 0.45 -16.84 -9.78
N ILE A 157 0.37 -15.59 -9.31
CA ILE A 157 -0.24 -14.45 -10.02
C ILE A 157 0.82 -13.67 -10.83
N HIS A 158 2.11 -13.97 -10.65
CA HIS A 158 3.20 -13.21 -11.27
C HIS A 158 3.43 -13.64 -12.73
N GLY A 159 2.69 -12.99 -13.62
CA GLY A 159 2.82 -13.13 -15.07
C GLY A 159 4.10 -12.51 -15.68
N PRO A 160 4.25 -12.58 -17.03
CA PRO A 160 5.45 -12.14 -17.78
C PRO A 160 5.85 -10.66 -17.58
N LEU A 161 4.98 -9.83 -17.01
CA LEU A 161 5.23 -8.40 -16.79
C LEU A 161 6.31 -8.14 -15.73
N LYS A 162 6.43 -8.97 -14.69
CA LYS A 162 7.45 -8.78 -13.64
C LYS A 162 8.86 -8.82 -14.23
N GLU A 163 9.17 -9.86 -14.99
CA GLU A 163 10.49 -10.01 -15.63
C GLU A 163 10.79 -8.86 -16.60
N GLU A 164 9.78 -8.33 -17.28
CA GLU A 164 9.93 -7.16 -18.14
C GLU A 164 10.34 -5.92 -17.34
N TYR A 165 9.68 -5.66 -16.21
CA TYR A 165 10.02 -4.53 -15.35
C TYR A 165 11.38 -4.69 -14.69
N GLU A 166 11.76 -5.89 -14.24
CA GLU A 166 13.10 -6.15 -13.73
C GLU A 166 14.18 -5.92 -14.81
N LYS A 167 13.90 -6.29 -16.07
CA LYS A 167 14.78 -5.97 -17.21
C LYS A 167 14.84 -4.47 -17.48
N LYS A 168 13.75 -3.72 -17.31
CA LYS A 168 13.74 -2.26 -17.42
C LYS A 168 14.57 -1.61 -16.30
N MET A 169 14.35 -2.00 -15.04
CA MET A 169 15.10 -1.50 -13.88
C MET A 169 16.60 -1.69 -14.04
N LYS A 170 17.04 -2.89 -14.45
CA LYS A 170 18.47 -3.20 -14.68
C LYS A 170 19.12 -2.34 -15.77
N LYS A 171 18.34 -1.77 -16.69
CA LYS A 171 18.84 -0.87 -17.75
C LYS A 171 18.93 0.58 -17.29
N LEU A 172 18.22 0.95 -16.23
CA LEU A 172 18.28 2.30 -15.67
C LEU A 172 19.62 2.50 -14.97
N ARG A 173 20.30 3.60 -15.30
CA ARG A 173 21.53 4.04 -14.65
C ARG A 173 21.18 5.26 -13.81
N LEU A 174 20.68 5.01 -12.61
CA LEU A 174 20.30 6.04 -11.65
C LEU A 174 21.40 6.14 -10.59
N SER A 175 21.62 7.36 -10.11
CA SER A 175 22.62 7.71 -9.10
C SER A 175 22.03 7.89 -7.71
N ARG A 176 20.75 8.29 -7.64
CA ARG A 176 20.01 8.65 -6.41
C ARG A 176 18.89 7.68 -6.08
N VAL A 177 18.61 6.73 -6.98
CA VAL A 177 17.52 5.77 -6.82
C VAL A 177 18.00 4.36 -7.11
N SER A 178 17.79 3.47 -6.15
CA SER A 178 17.93 2.03 -6.34
C SER A 178 16.56 1.36 -6.34
N PHE A 179 16.40 0.31 -7.15
CA PHE A 179 15.22 -0.55 -7.13
C PHE A 179 15.61 -1.93 -6.64
N GLN A 180 14.94 -2.40 -5.60
CA GLN A 180 15.11 -3.76 -5.07
C GLN A 180 13.80 -4.53 -5.17
N THR A 181 13.78 -5.64 -5.90
CA THR A 181 12.63 -6.55 -5.92
C THR A 181 12.91 -7.73 -5.00
N MET A 182 11.95 -8.09 -4.15
CA MET A 182 12.06 -9.29 -3.32
C MET A 182 10.71 -9.94 -3.06
N TRP A 183 10.71 -11.25 -2.83
CA TRP A 183 9.54 -11.94 -2.31
C TRP A 183 9.52 -11.78 -0.79
N VAL A 184 8.33 -11.54 -0.24
CA VAL A 184 8.14 -11.31 1.19
C VAL A 184 7.02 -12.23 1.65
N SER A 185 7.22 -12.89 2.79
CA SER A 185 6.19 -13.77 3.35
C SER A 185 4.99 -12.96 3.83
N ALA A 186 3.80 -13.57 3.87
CA ALA A 186 2.60 -12.90 4.39
C ALA A 186 2.77 -12.40 5.84
N ARG A 187 3.63 -13.07 6.62
CA ARG A 187 3.97 -12.66 8.00
C ARG A 187 4.87 -11.43 8.03
N ASP A 188 5.80 -11.34 7.08
CA ASP A 188 6.82 -10.29 7.05
C ASP A 188 6.37 -9.05 6.26
N TYR A 189 5.36 -9.19 5.40
CA TYR A 189 4.84 -8.10 4.58
C TYR A 189 4.33 -6.91 5.41
N PRO A 190 3.52 -7.08 6.48
CA PRO A 190 3.10 -5.97 7.33
C PRO A 190 4.27 -5.27 8.03
N LEU A 191 5.27 -6.04 8.48
CA LEU A 191 6.47 -5.50 9.12
C LEU A 191 7.35 -4.73 8.13
N LEU A 192 7.45 -5.22 6.89
CA LEU A 192 8.15 -4.50 5.83
C LEU A 192 7.45 -3.18 5.56
N LEU A 193 6.14 -3.23 5.34
CA LEU A 193 5.32 -2.05 5.06
C LEU A 193 5.42 -1.00 6.18
N GLY A 194 5.34 -1.41 7.44
CA GLY A 194 5.49 -0.55 8.60
C GLY A 194 6.93 -0.08 8.86
N SER A 195 7.92 -0.57 8.11
CA SER A 195 9.31 -0.12 8.17
C SER A 195 9.66 0.97 7.15
N ALA A 196 8.77 1.27 6.20
CA ALA A 196 8.97 2.33 5.21
C ALA A 196 8.71 3.73 5.77
N ASP A 197 9.47 4.70 5.25
CA ASP A 197 9.26 6.12 5.52
C ASP A 197 8.11 6.68 4.65
N LEU A 198 7.93 6.12 3.46
CA LEU A 198 6.92 6.51 2.49
C LEU A 198 6.34 5.29 1.74
N GLY A 199 5.01 5.18 1.70
CA GLY A 199 4.30 4.21 0.86
C GLY A 199 3.86 4.81 -0.48
N VAL A 200 4.01 4.07 -1.58
CA VAL A 200 3.55 4.51 -2.91
C VAL A 200 2.52 3.53 -3.47
N CYS A 201 1.29 4.00 -3.66
CA CYS A 201 0.22 3.24 -4.30
C CYS A 201 0.00 3.70 -5.74
N LEU A 202 0.10 2.77 -6.69
CA LEU A 202 -0.14 3.03 -8.12
C LEU A 202 -1.56 2.63 -8.56
N HIS A 203 -2.36 2.09 -7.64
CA HIS A 203 -3.70 1.60 -7.94
C HIS A 203 -4.57 2.74 -8.44
N THR A 204 -5.11 2.58 -9.64
CA THR A 204 -6.09 3.49 -10.22
C THR A 204 -7.43 2.76 -10.29
N SER A 205 -8.44 3.24 -9.57
CA SER A 205 -9.79 2.70 -9.74
C SER A 205 -10.31 3.06 -11.13
N SER A 206 -10.61 2.07 -11.96
CA SER A 206 -11.20 2.30 -13.28
C SER A 206 -12.62 2.88 -13.22
N SER A 207 -13.31 2.74 -12.09
CA SER A 207 -14.62 3.35 -11.81
C SER A 207 -14.49 4.74 -11.18
N GLY A 208 -13.34 5.06 -10.57
CA GLY A 208 -13.14 6.24 -9.74
C GLY A 208 -13.89 6.19 -8.40
N LEU A 209 -14.59 5.09 -8.11
CA LEU A 209 -15.42 4.90 -6.92
C LEU A 209 -14.78 3.97 -5.90
N ASP A 210 -13.81 3.16 -6.33
CA ASP A 210 -13.13 2.19 -5.48
C ASP A 210 -11.94 2.83 -4.78
N LEU A 211 -11.69 2.33 -3.58
CA LEU A 211 -10.58 2.76 -2.75
C LEU A 211 -9.31 1.98 -3.11
N PRO A 212 -8.14 2.64 -3.13
CA PRO A 212 -6.87 1.94 -3.34
C PRO A 212 -6.55 1.10 -2.11
N MET A 213 -6.82 -0.20 -2.20
CA MET A 213 -6.73 -1.13 -1.07
C MET A 213 -5.34 -1.20 -0.43
N LYS A 214 -4.28 -0.96 -1.20
CA LYS A 214 -2.91 -0.95 -0.65
C LYS A 214 -2.66 0.18 0.33
N VAL A 215 -3.38 1.29 0.19
CA VAL A 215 -3.25 2.43 1.11
C VAL A 215 -3.79 2.07 2.50
N VAL A 216 -4.81 1.21 2.57
CA VAL A 216 -5.34 0.69 3.84
C VAL A 216 -4.23 -0.01 4.62
N ASP A 217 -3.50 -0.89 3.96
CA ASP A 217 -2.38 -1.62 4.55
C ASP A 217 -1.25 -0.67 4.97
N MET A 218 -0.92 0.32 4.12
CA MET A 218 0.14 1.30 4.37
C MET A 218 -0.13 2.17 5.61
N PHE A 219 -1.39 2.57 5.82
CA PHE A 219 -1.75 3.32 7.02
C PHE A 219 -1.88 2.43 8.26
N GLY A 220 -2.18 1.13 8.11
CA GLY A 220 -2.42 0.22 9.23
C GLY A 220 -3.69 0.54 10.06
N TRP A 221 -4.42 1.57 9.66
CA TRP A 221 -5.74 1.99 10.13
C TRP A 221 -6.43 2.75 8.99
N VAL A 222 -7.74 2.96 9.05
CA VAL A 222 -8.46 3.62 7.94
C VAL A 222 -9.34 4.74 8.46
N SER A 223 -9.34 5.85 7.73
CA SER A 223 -10.28 6.99 7.82
C SER A 223 -11.55 6.71 7.01
N ASN A 224 -12.55 7.61 7.03
CA ASN A 224 -13.77 7.44 6.23
C ASN A 224 -13.55 7.73 4.72
N GLU A 225 -12.47 8.43 4.37
CA GLU A 225 -11.97 8.59 2.99
C GLU A 225 -10.46 8.44 3.09
N LEU A 226 -9.89 7.46 2.38
CA LEU A 226 -8.55 6.95 2.66
C LEU A 226 -7.48 8.05 2.59
N VAL A 227 -7.31 8.65 1.42
CA VAL A 227 -6.33 9.71 1.20
C VAL A 227 -7.05 11.04 1.04
N ARG A 228 -6.71 11.99 1.91
CA ARG A 228 -7.07 13.40 1.84
C ARG A 228 -5.81 14.16 1.42
N ASP A 229 -5.83 14.65 0.19
CA ASP A 229 -4.68 15.30 -0.44
C ASP A 229 -4.13 16.45 0.43
N GLY A 230 -2.83 16.39 0.73
CA GLY A 230 -2.13 17.36 1.57
C GLY A 230 -2.36 17.23 3.08
N GLU A 231 -3.26 16.34 3.52
CA GLU A 231 -3.49 16.09 4.95
C GLU A 231 -2.79 14.81 5.42
N ASN A 232 -3.09 13.66 4.80
CA ASN A 232 -2.56 12.35 5.21
C ASN A 232 -1.87 11.58 4.09
N GLY A 233 -1.82 12.17 2.90
CA GLY A 233 -1.10 11.66 1.74
C GLY A 233 -1.16 12.67 0.59
N LEU A 234 -0.54 12.33 -0.53
CA LEU A 234 -0.54 13.13 -1.74
C LEU A 234 -1.10 12.32 -2.90
N LEU A 235 -1.94 12.94 -3.71
CA LEU A 235 -2.46 12.36 -4.94
C LEU A 235 -1.60 12.78 -6.13
N PHE A 236 -1.44 11.89 -7.11
CA PHE A 236 -0.74 12.19 -8.35
C PHE A 236 -1.40 11.48 -9.52
N GLU A 237 -1.31 12.07 -10.71
CA GLU A 237 -1.82 11.48 -11.95
C GLU A 237 -0.67 11.11 -12.90
N THR A 238 0.45 11.84 -12.81
CA THR A 238 1.57 11.74 -13.75
C THR A 238 2.88 11.38 -13.05
N SER A 239 3.80 10.74 -13.78
CA SER A 239 5.17 10.47 -13.33
C SER A 239 5.92 11.75 -12.95
N SER A 240 5.65 12.85 -13.65
CA SER A 240 6.25 14.17 -13.35
C SER A 240 5.77 14.77 -12.02
N GLN A 241 4.48 14.64 -11.71
CA GLN A 241 3.92 15.07 -10.42
C GLN A 241 4.49 14.22 -9.29
N LEU A 242 4.51 12.89 -9.44
CA LEU A 242 5.10 11.99 -8.44
C LEU A 242 6.57 12.32 -8.17
N ALA A 243 7.36 12.57 -9.21
CA ALA A 243 8.75 12.99 -9.05
C ALA A 243 8.92 14.34 -8.34
N ASN A 244 8.01 15.30 -8.54
CA ASN A 244 8.03 16.57 -7.79
C ASN A 244 7.66 16.35 -6.32
N GLN A 245 6.70 15.47 -6.05
CA GLN A 245 6.33 15.12 -4.67
C GLN A 245 7.50 14.46 -3.95
N PHE A 246 8.23 13.54 -4.59
CA PHE A 246 9.45 12.99 -4.00
C PHE A 246 10.48 14.08 -3.65
N LEU A 247 10.72 15.06 -4.53
CA LEU A 247 11.62 16.16 -4.22
C LEU A 247 11.22 16.94 -2.98
N GLU A 248 9.94 17.26 -2.82
CA GLU A 248 9.45 18.01 -1.66
C GLU A 248 9.42 17.16 -0.39
N LEU A 249 9.07 15.87 -0.49
CA LEU A 249 9.01 14.94 0.64
C LEU A 249 10.39 14.62 1.22
N PHE A 250 11.40 14.40 0.37
CA PHE A 250 12.76 14.08 0.79
C PHE A 250 13.66 15.31 0.94
N LYS A 251 13.11 16.52 0.81
CA LYS A 251 13.85 17.75 1.02
C LYS A 251 14.31 17.85 2.47
N GLY A 252 15.62 17.78 2.69
CA GLY A 252 16.21 17.88 4.03
C GLY A 252 16.18 16.57 4.82
N PHE A 253 15.94 15.44 4.17
CA PHE A 253 15.98 14.11 4.80
C PHE A 253 17.35 13.78 5.40
N PRO A 254 17.43 13.07 6.55
CA PRO A 254 16.32 12.56 7.38
C PRO A 254 15.73 13.59 8.37
N HIS A 255 16.43 14.68 8.65
CA HIS A 255 16.16 15.47 9.86
C HIS A 255 15.19 16.65 9.67
N ASN A 256 15.01 17.14 8.44
CA ASN A 256 14.25 18.36 8.16
C ASN A 256 13.16 18.16 7.08
N CYS A 257 12.51 17.00 7.08
CA CYS A 257 11.43 16.64 6.15
C CYS A 257 10.07 17.12 6.64
N LYS A 258 9.85 18.44 6.62
CA LYS A 258 8.62 19.03 7.16
C LYS A 258 7.35 18.42 6.56
N LEU A 259 7.27 18.33 5.23
CA LEU A 259 6.09 17.79 4.54
C LEU A 259 5.86 16.31 4.87
N LEU A 260 6.91 15.49 4.86
CA LEU A 260 6.80 14.06 5.19
C LEU A 260 6.29 13.85 6.61
N SER A 261 6.85 14.59 7.58
CA SER A 261 6.39 14.52 8.98
C SER A 261 4.95 15.01 9.15
N GLU A 262 4.55 16.08 8.45
CA GLU A 262 3.16 16.57 8.48
C GLU A 262 2.18 15.51 7.96
N LEU A 263 2.48 14.85 6.84
CA LEU A 263 1.63 13.79 6.29
C LEU A 263 1.59 12.55 7.19
N GLN A 264 2.71 12.16 7.80
CA GLN A 264 2.74 11.06 8.79
C GLN A 264 1.86 11.39 10.01
N CYS A 265 1.97 12.61 10.55
CA CYS A 265 1.09 13.07 11.63
C CYS A 265 -0.39 13.07 11.22
N GLY A 266 -0.70 13.54 10.01
CA GLY A 266 -2.05 13.55 9.47
C GLY A 266 -2.62 12.14 9.25
N ALA A 267 -1.79 11.20 8.79
CA ALA A 267 -2.16 9.79 8.69
C ALA A 267 -2.55 9.24 10.06
N VAL A 268 -1.71 9.42 11.09
CA VAL A 268 -1.99 9.00 12.47
C VAL A 268 -3.28 9.62 13.01
N ALA A 269 -3.44 10.93 12.83
CA ALA A 269 -4.61 11.66 13.34
C ALA A 269 -5.92 11.25 12.64
N SER A 270 -5.85 10.79 11.39
CA SER A 270 -7.01 10.36 10.61
C SER A 270 -7.47 8.93 10.93
N GLY A 271 -6.70 8.19 11.74
CA GLY A 271 -6.99 6.80 12.07
C GLY A 271 -8.19 6.63 12.98
N SER A 272 -9.10 5.72 12.59
CA SER A 272 -10.16 5.23 13.49
C SER A 272 -9.62 4.10 14.39
N SER A 273 -10.11 4.02 15.62
CA SER A 273 -9.84 2.90 16.52
C SER A 273 -10.55 1.61 16.12
N SER A 274 -11.59 1.69 15.27
CA SER A 274 -12.39 0.54 14.85
C SER A 274 -11.66 -0.31 13.81
N ARG A 275 -11.57 -1.61 14.08
CA ARG A 275 -10.97 -2.60 13.16
C ARG A 275 -12.02 -3.22 12.24
N TRP A 276 -11.57 -4.01 11.27
CA TRP A 276 -12.46 -4.72 10.32
C TRP A 276 -13.56 -5.51 11.03
N GLY A 277 -13.20 -6.25 12.09
CA GLY A 277 -14.16 -7.02 12.89
C GLY A 277 -15.26 -6.16 13.51
N ASP A 278 -14.91 -4.98 14.04
CA ASP A 278 -15.86 -4.06 14.67
C ASP A 278 -16.82 -3.46 13.63
N GLU A 279 -16.28 -2.99 12.50
CA GLU A 279 -17.07 -2.42 11.41
C GLU A 279 -18.02 -3.45 10.79
N TRP A 280 -17.53 -4.67 10.58
CA TRP A 280 -18.35 -5.77 10.07
C TRP A 280 -19.48 -6.13 11.03
N ALA A 281 -19.16 -6.28 12.32
CA ALA A 281 -20.15 -6.57 13.36
C ALA A 281 -21.19 -5.45 13.50
N GLN A 282 -20.77 -4.19 13.35
CA GLN A 282 -21.68 -3.05 13.48
C GLN A 282 -22.58 -2.87 12.25
N LYS A 283 -22.06 -3.11 11.03
CA LYS A 283 -22.75 -2.72 9.78
C LYS A 283 -23.31 -3.89 8.99
N VAL A 284 -22.63 -5.03 8.97
CA VAL A 284 -23.02 -6.19 8.15
C VAL A 284 -23.88 -7.17 8.93
N LEU A 285 -23.48 -7.49 10.17
CA LEU A 285 -24.21 -8.44 11.00
C LEU A 285 -25.70 -8.10 11.16
N PRO A 286 -26.13 -6.83 11.34
CA PRO A 286 -27.55 -6.50 11.43
C PRO A 286 -28.33 -6.75 10.13
N LEU A 287 -27.68 -6.64 8.96
CA LEU A 287 -28.30 -6.92 7.66
C LEU A 287 -28.54 -8.42 7.48
N MET A 288 -27.60 -9.24 7.95
CA MET A 288 -27.70 -10.71 7.92
C MET A 288 -28.81 -11.23 8.84
N ILE A 289 -28.91 -10.67 10.05
CA ILE A 289 -29.91 -11.10 11.05
C ILE A 289 -31.32 -10.69 10.66
N LYS A 290 -31.51 -9.48 10.10
CA LYS A 290 -32.83 -9.03 9.64
C LYS A 290 -33.37 -9.84 8.45
N GLY A 291 -32.50 -10.52 7.69
CA GLY A 291 -32.86 -11.32 6.52
C GLY A 291 -33.17 -12.80 6.80
N CYS A 292 -32.97 -13.31 8.03
CA CYS A 292 -33.11 -14.74 8.31
C CYS A 292 -33.88 -15.00 9.62
N PRO A 293 -35.17 -15.41 9.56
CA PRO A 293 -35.95 -15.72 10.77
C PRO A 293 -35.54 -17.03 11.50
N THR A 294 -34.64 -17.85 10.94
CA THR A 294 -34.54 -19.27 11.33
C THR A 294 -33.14 -19.87 11.51
N VAL A 295 -32.08 -19.06 11.62
CA VAL A 295 -30.75 -19.61 11.98
C VAL A 295 -30.11 -18.78 13.08
N THR A 296 -30.73 -18.78 14.25
CA THR A 296 -30.12 -18.31 15.49
C THR A 296 -29.47 -19.48 16.23
N ALA A 297 -28.20 -19.27 16.58
CA ALA A 297 -27.44 -19.87 17.70
C ALA A 297 -26.47 -21.06 17.46
N ALA A 298 -26.51 -21.86 16.38
CA ALA A 298 -25.64 -23.06 16.33
C ALA A 298 -24.30 -22.92 15.57
N LEU A 299 -24.18 -22.00 14.61
CA LEU A 299 -22.99 -21.91 13.73
C LEU A 299 -21.91 -20.92 14.21
N TRP A 300 -22.22 -20.03 15.15
CA TRP A 300 -21.37 -18.87 15.44
C TRP A 300 -20.23 -19.14 16.44
N THR A 301 -20.28 -20.20 17.25
CA THR A 301 -19.18 -20.54 18.16
C THR A 301 -17.96 -21.09 17.40
N LYS A 302 -18.15 -21.68 16.22
CA LYS A 302 -17.07 -22.36 15.46
C LYS A 302 -16.21 -21.43 14.60
N VAL A 303 -16.78 -20.37 14.02
CA VAL A 303 -16.04 -19.47 13.10
C VAL A 303 -15.15 -18.48 13.85
N ILE A 304 -15.58 -18.01 15.03
CA ILE A 304 -14.76 -17.11 15.87
C ILE A 304 -13.62 -17.88 16.57
N HIS A 305 -13.82 -19.16 16.90
CA HIS A 305 -12.76 -19.99 17.48
C HIS A 305 -11.76 -20.51 16.45
N SER A 306 -12.11 -20.64 15.16
CA SER A 306 -11.14 -21.06 14.14
C SER A 306 -10.22 -19.94 13.65
N THR A 307 -10.49 -18.69 13.99
CA THR A 307 -9.57 -17.56 13.76
C THR A 307 -8.64 -17.28 14.95
N ASN A 308 -8.79 -18.02 16.06
CA ASN A 308 -8.03 -17.82 17.31
C ASN A 308 -7.41 -19.11 17.87
N LEU A 309 -7.30 -20.17 17.06
CA LEU A 309 -6.62 -21.40 17.47
C LEU A 309 -5.49 -21.77 16.49
N ASP A 310 -4.31 -21.90 17.09
CA ASP A 310 -3.13 -22.63 16.67
C ASP A 310 -2.13 -21.93 15.73
N CYS A 311 -1.43 -20.94 16.30
CA CYS A 311 -0.02 -20.68 16.02
C CYS A 311 0.79 -20.76 17.31
N ASP A 312 0.70 -21.87 18.04
CA ASP A 312 1.63 -22.25 19.11
C ASP A 312 1.92 -23.76 19.05
N ASN A 313 2.88 -24.10 18.18
CA ASN A 313 3.96 -25.09 18.33
C ASN A 313 3.66 -26.60 18.54
N PRO A 314 4.64 -27.50 18.26
CA PRO A 314 6.09 -27.27 18.09
C PRO A 314 6.64 -27.41 16.67
#